data_AF-A0A854WBC8-F1
#
_entry.id   AF-A0A854WBC8-F1
#
_cell.length_a   1.000
_cell.length_b   1.000
_cell.length_c   1.000
_cell.angle_alpha   90.00
_cell.angle_beta   90.00
_cell.angle_gamma   90.00
#
_symmetry.space_group_name_H-M   'P 1'
#
loop_
_entity.id
_entity.type
_entity.pdbx_description
1 polymer ?
#
loop_
_entity_poly.entity_id
_entity_poly.type
_entity_poly.pdbx_seq_one_letter_code
_entity_poly.pdbx_strand_id
1 'polypeptide(L)'
;MTKKIAIIGMGVSGLAVLLAISQQTKEYLQSIEISCFDDSEHFGRGIPFQEDDDSALINSPLDDISFDYHQMMDFMDWLKENKYDTSVTYTSRALYGRYMKERAHQLITQLPVTIIKEPVESISYSPSTQTFQLTLTNTRSPQIFDQVHLACGVLPVADPYQLTGHSSYIADPYPIQKELATKSWDNNDVAIIGTGLAAVDVIKWLLLRTTVTIKAFSRSNYFPTVRITQGPDITWHHLTDQTIQTLIDSKSVSYQELDQLFQKELQALGFSNWEKTKNEFLSEGIAGIKLSLDMAEHLYHLQQLASRLVDYLTDLWPLMSPADRHSYQENYGKAIVNLRNPMPEESAQTILEAAAQGRLNIISGVEEINVKGDKFLVGEAITVDQVINATGYQLTEKTIELATPFLQNIVKQELAQIDDLGGLSVRPETMQVMSPKYGAMPTLFAHGALINGVIYQNNSTIKIQKMAERGVVYCNI
;
A
#
# COMPACT_ATOMS: atom_id res chain seq x y z
N MET A 1 -24.86 28.02 6.93
CA MET A 1 -24.73 26.92 7.91
C MET A 1 -23.32 26.37 7.79
N THR A 2 -22.70 26.02 8.90
CA THR A 2 -21.37 25.39 8.89
C THR A 2 -21.48 23.96 8.35
N LYS A 3 -20.71 23.61 7.32
CA LYS A 3 -20.69 22.28 6.72
C LYS A 3 -19.89 21.32 7.61
N LYS A 4 -20.47 20.17 7.96
CA LYS A 4 -19.84 19.15 8.81
C LYS A 4 -19.17 18.08 7.96
N ILE A 5 -17.86 17.93 8.13
CA ILE A 5 -17.03 16.98 7.39
C ILE A 5 -16.53 15.89 8.35
N ALA A 6 -16.75 14.63 8.01
CA ALA A 6 -16.12 13.50 8.69
C ALA A 6 -14.93 12.97 7.87
N ILE A 7 -13.81 12.72 8.53
CA ILE A 7 -12.68 11.97 7.98
C ILE A 7 -12.54 10.69 8.79
N ILE A 8 -12.78 9.54 8.16
CA ILE A 8 -12.77 8.23 8.81
C ILE A 8 -11.45 7.52 8.51
N GLY A 9 -10.62 7.34 9.53
CA GLY A 9 -9.22 6.91 9.44
C GLY A 9 -8.28 8.10 9.36
N MET A 10 -7.31 8.18 10.27
CA MET A 10 -6.32 9.26 10.43
C MET A 10 -4.88 8.75 10.34
N GLY A 11 -4.67 7.73 9.52
CA GLY A 11 -3.35 7.38 8.96
C GLY A 11 -2.97 8.30 7.78
N VAL A 12 -2.04 7.84 6.94
CA VAL A 12 -1.55 8.62 5.78
C VAL A 12 -2.68 9.23 4.94
N SER A 13 -3.69 8.44 4.57
CA SER A 13 -4.78 8.90 3.71
C SER A 13 -5.66 9.97 4.36
N GLY A 14 -5.94 9.84 5.66
CA GLY A 14 -6.76 10.81 6.39
C GLY A 14 -6.02 12.12 6.61
N LEU A 15 -4.73 12.02 6.91
CA LEU A 15 -3.84 13.18 7.04
C LEU A 15 -3.63 13.88 5.70
N ALA A 16 -3.55 13.14 4.60
CA ALA A 16 -3.52 13.70 3.26
C ALA A 16 -4.79 14.53 2.95
N VAL A 17 -5.97 14.03 3.31
CA VAL A 17 -7.23 14.80 3.19
C VAL A 17 -7.19 16.04 4.07
N LEU A 18 -6.78 15.91 5.33
CA LEU A 18 -6.70 17.05 6.25
C LEU A 18 -5.70 18.11 5.78
N LEU A 19 -4.56 17.69 5.23
CA LEU A 19 -3.53 18.56 4.65
C LEU A 19 -4.06 19.29 3.41
N ALA A 20 -4.76 18.58 2.52
CA ALA A 20 -5.39 19.21 1.37
C ALA A 20 -6.48 20.22 1.78
N ILE A 21 -7.22 19.96 2.86
CA ILE A 21 -8.19 20.92 3.42
C ILE A 21 -7.47 22.14 4.02
N SER A 22 -6.34 21.96 4.70
CA SER A 22 -5.63 23.07 5.34
C SER A 22 -5.09 24.12 4.36
N GLN A 23 -4.88 23.70 3.11
CA GLN A 23 -4.41 24.55 2.01
C GLN A 23 -5.55 25.34 1.32
N GLN A 24 -6.80 25.16 1.74
CA GLN A 24 -7.94 25.88 1.18
C GLN A 24 -8.04 27.32 1.69
N THR A 25 -8.92 28.12 1.07
CA THR A 25 -9.10 29.53 1.44
C THR A 25 -9.58 29.68 2.88
N LYS A 26 -9.24 30.82 3.50
CA LYS A 26 -9.65 31.13 4.87
C LYS A 26 -11.17 31.15 5.01
N GLU A 27 -11.88 31.65 4.00
CA GLU A 27 -13.33 31.69 3.95
C GLU A 27 -13.93 30.27 3.96
N TYR A 28 -13.33 29.33 3.22
CA TYR A 28 -13.74 27.94 3.23
C TYR A 28 -13.52 27.31 4.61
N LEU A 29 -12.33 27.49 5.19
CA LEU A 29 -11.99 26.96 6.52
C LEU A 29 -12.92 27.48 7.63
N GLN A 30 -13.41 28.72 7.52
CA GLN A 30 -14.39 29.29 8.45
C GLN A 30 -15.82 28.77 8.25
N SER A 31 -16.09 28.14 7.11
CA SER A 31 -17.42 27.62 6.76
C SER A 31 -17.61 26.13 7.08
N ILE A 32 -16.60 25.47 7.64
CA ILE A 32 -16.58 24.03 7.90
C ILE A 32 -16.28 23.68 9.37
N GLU A 33 -16.75 22.51 9.79
CA GLU A 33 -16.39 21.82 11.03
C GLU A 33 -15.89 20.42 10.67
N ILE A 34 -14.73 20.01 11.19
CA ILE A 34 -14.10 18.73 10.83
C ILE A 34 -14.12 17.79 12.03
N SER A 35 -14.60 16.57 11.84
CA SER A 35 -14.47 15.48 12.80
C SER A 35 -13.55 14.39 12.24
N CYS A 36 -12.47 14.10 12.94
CA CYS A 36 -11.47 13.11 12.58
C CYS A 36 -11.63 11.86 13.45
N PHE A 37 -11.93 10.72 12.83
CA PHE A 37 -12.18 9.44 13.49
C PHE A 37 -11.01 8.48 13.29
N ASP A 38 -10.49 7.90 14.36
CA ASP A 38 -9.55 6.76 14.31
C ASP A 38 -9.48 6.11 15.69
N ASP A 39 -8.77 4.99 15.85
CA ASP A 39 -8.42 4.50 17.18
C ASP A 39 -7.22 5.25 17.78
N SER A 40 -7.00 5.08 19.09
CA SER A 40 -5.93 5.81 19.80
C SER A 40 -4.52 5.37 19.41
N GLU A 41 -4.35 4.17 18.89
CA GLU A 41 -3.06 3.54 18.60
C GLU A 41 -2.51 4.03 17.25
N HIS A 42 -3.38 4.10 16.24
CA HIS A 42 -3.03 4.42 14.86
C HIS A 42 -3.21 5.89 14.49
N PHE A 43 -3.96 6.68 15.29
CA PHE A 43 -4.19 8.10 15.00
C PHE A 43 -2.88 8.87 14.76
N GLY A 44 -2.78 9.52 13.60
CA GLY A 44 -1.65 10.36 13.20
C GLY A 44 -0.53 9.63 12.45
N ARG A 45 -0.64 8.31 12.23
CA ARG A 45 0.40 7.51 11.55
C ARG A 45 -0.16 6.38 10.70
N GLY A 46 -1.25 5.76 11.12
CA GLY A 46 -1.87 4.60 10.46
C GLY A 46 -1.14 3.28 10.75
N ILE A 47 -1.79 2.18 10.34
CA ILE A 47 -1.31 0.80 10.57
C ILE A 47 0.10 0.55 10.03
N PRO A 48 0.48 0.96 8.80
CA PRO A 48 1.80 0.64 8.26
C PRO A 48 2.97 1.26 9.05
N PHE A 49 2.70 2.28 9.87
CA PHE A 49 3.71 3.04 10.61
C PHE A 49 3.44 3.03 12.12
N GLN A 50 2.72 2.04 12.62
CA GLN A 50 2.55 1.81 14.06
C GLN A 50 3.89 1.53 14.77
N GLU A 51 3.90 1.53 16.11
CA GLU A 51 5.09 1.05 16.83
C GLU A 51 5.29 -0.44 16.53
N ASP A 52 6.50 -0.83 16.16
CA ASP A 52 6.85 -2.20 15.80
C ASP A 52 8.38 -2.42 15.92
N ASP A 53 8.89 -3.60 15.57
CA ASP A 53 10.33 -3.91 15.56
C ASP A 53 11.10 -3.08 14.50
N ASP A 54 12.28 -2.59 14.88
CA ASP A 54 13.08 -1.70 14.03
C ASP A 54 13.63 -2.38 12.75
N SER A 55 13.61 -3.72 12.66
CA SER A 55 14.01 -4.44 11.45
C SER A 55 12.99 -4.33 10.31
N ALA A 56 11.75 -3.92 10.61
CA ALA A 56 10.71 -3.63 9.61
C ALA A 56 10.95 -2.23 9.03
N LEU A 57 11.58 -2.19 7.87
CA LEU A 57 12.03 -0.94 7.25
C LEU A 57 10.98 -0.31 6.36
N ILE A 58 11.05 1.02 6.23
CA ILE A 58 10.50 1.68 5.06
C ILE A 58 11.33 1.29 3.84
N ASN A 59 10.67 1.04 2.71
CA ASN A 59 11.34 0.67 1.46
C ASN A 59 11.67 1.88 0.57
N SER A 60 11.48 3.09 1.10
CA SER A 60 11.82 4.37 0.46
C SER A 60 13.03 4.97 1.17
N PRO A 61 14.03 5.51 0.44
CA PRO A 61 15.10 6.29 1.02
C PRO A 61 14.60 7.47 1.85
N LEU A 62 15.41 7.95 2.81
CA LEU A 62 15.01 9.03 3.72
C LEU A 62 14.62 10.35 3.00
N ASP A 63 15.16 10.60 1.81
CA ASP A 63 14.91 11.79 0.99
C ASP A 63 13.79 11.59 -0.06
N ASP A 64 13.19 10.40 -0.13
CA ASP A 64 12.12 10.03 -1.07
C ASP A 64 10.76 9.81 -0.36
N ILE A 65 10.64 10.25 0.90
CA ILE A 65 9.39 10.18 1.66
C ILE A 65 9.22 11.38 2.59
N SER A 66 8.01 11.93 2.67
CA SER A 66 7.66 13.05 3.55
C SER A 66 6.18 13.01 3.96
N PHE A 67 5.86 13.70 5.05
CA PHE A 67 4.48 13.98 5.47
C PHE A 67 3.75 14.82 4.42
N ASP A 68 4.44 15.82 3.85
CA ASP A 68 3.94 16.70 2.79
C ASP A 68 4.86 16.56 1.58
N TYR A 69 4.33 16.08 0.45
CA TYR A 69 5.15 15.85 -0.74
C TYR A 69 5.64 17.15 -1.41
N HIS A 70 5.08 18.31 -1.05
CA HIS A 70 5.60 19.61 -1.46
C HIS A 70 6.85 20.01 -0.65
N GLN A 71 7.13 19.30 0.45
CA GLN A 71 8.26 19.52 1.36
C GLN A 71 9.04 18.21 1.58
N MET A 72 9.65 17.69 0.52
CA MET A 72 10.35 16.39 0.56
C MET A 72 11.52 16.29 1.55
N MET A 73 12.13 17.41 1.94
CA MET A 73 13.22 17.43 2.91
C MET A 73 12.77 17.40 4.38
N ASP A 74 11.46 17.56 4.65
CA ASP A 74 10.95 17.74 6.02
C ASP A 74 11.26 16.55 6.94
N PHE A 75 11.19 15.32 6.43
CA PHE A 75 11.55 14.15 7.23
C PHE A 75 13.04 14.11 7.57
N MET A 76 13.90 14.40 6.60
CA MET A 76 15.35 14.49 6.79
C MET A 76 15.73 15.57 7.80
N ASP A 77 15.05 16.72 7.77
CA ASP A 77 15.31 17.80 8.72
C ASP A 77 14.80 17.45 10.12
N TRP A 78 13.62 16.81 10.24
CA TRP A 78 13.12 16.29 11.50
C TRP A 78 14.07 15.27 12.14
N LEU A 79 14.67 14.37 11.34
CA LEU A 79 15.66 13.41 11.83
C LEU A 79 16.89 14.12 12.42
N LYS A 80 17.41 15.16 11.75
CA LYS A 80 18.56 15.96 12.24
C LYS A 80 18.21 16.69 13.53
N GLU A 81 17.05 17.33 13.58
CA GLU A 81 16.56 18.07 14.76
C GLU A 81 16.45 17.15 15.99
N ASN A 82 16.02 15.91 15.78
CA ASN A 82 15.88 14.89 16.82
C ASN A 82 17.14 14.03 17.03
N LYS A 83 18.26 14.37 16.39
CA LYS A 83 19.57 13.70 16.53
C LYS A 83 19.57 12.23 16.14
N TYR A 84 18.73 11.84 15.18
CA TYR A 84 18.82 10.54 14.53
C TYR A 84 19.95 10.51 13.51
N ASP A 85 20.48 9.32 13.24
CA ASP A 85 21.49 9.13 12.20
C ASP A 85 20.85 9.33 10.82
N THR A 86 21.42 10.24 10.04
CA THR A 86 21.00 10.56 8.66
C THR A 86 22.02 10.11 7.63
N SER A 87 23.08 9.42 8.06
CA SER A 87 24.03 8.76 7.16
C SER A 87 23.52 7.43 6.61
N VAL A 88 22.51 6.85 7.26
CA VAL A 88 21.79 5.66 6.78
C VAL A 88 20.83 6.01 5.65
N THR A 89 20.58 5.05 4.76
CA THR A 89 19.65 5.24 3.63
C THR A 89 18.19 4.95 4.00
N TYR A 90 17.96 4.03 4.93
CA TYR A 90 16.64 3.56 5.32
C TYR A 90 16.47 3.65 6.84
N THR A 91 15.23 3.64 7.29
CA THR A 91 14.89 3.60 8.71
C THR A 91 13.67 2.70 8.98
N SER A 92 13.33 2.49 10.24
CA SER A 92 12.18 1.69 10.61
C SER A 92 10.87 2.39 10.29
N ARG A 93 9.83 1.61 9.97
CA ARG A 93 8.47 2.14 9.79
C ARG A 93 7.96 2.83 11.05
N ALA A 94 8.32 2.31 12.21
CA ALA A 94 7.96 2.89 13.50
C ALA A 94 8.56 4.29 13.69
N LEU A 95 9.84 4.51 13.30
CA LEU A 95 10.44 5.83 13.40
C LEU A 95 9.75 6.85 12.49
N TYR A 96 9.47 6.48 11.24
CA TYR A 96 8.69 7.32 10.33
C TYR A 96 7.29 7.60 10.90
N GLY A 97 6.67 6.64 11.58
CA GLY A 97 5.39 6.81 12.28
C GLY A 97 5.41 7.85 13.40
N ARG A 98 6.53 8.00 14.11
CA ARG A 98 6.70 9.05 15.13
C ARG A 98 6.73 10.43 14.50
N TYR A 99 7.51 10.58 13.43
CA TYR A 99 7.52 11.80 12.61
C TYR A 99 6.12 12.16 12.10
N MET A 100 5.41 11.21 11.49
CA MET A 100 4.04 11.42 11.00
C MET A 100 3.10 11.89 12.11
N LYS A 101 3.19 11.28 13.31
CA LYS A 101 2.35 11.64 14.46
C LYS A 101 2.62 13.06 14.96
N GLU A 102 3.87 13.50 14.97
CA GLU A 102 4.22 14.88 15.34
C GLU A 102 3.70 15.89 14.33
N ARG A 103 3.90 15.65 13.03
CA ARG A 103 3.37 16.52 11.96
C ARG A 103 1.85 16.54 11.95
N ALA A 104 1.20 15.40 12.19
CA ALA A 104 -0.25 15.33 12.37
C ALA A 104 -0.73 16.21 13.52
N HIS A 105 -0.06 16.17 14.68
CA HIS A 105 -0.40 17.02 15.81
C HIS A 105 -0.27 18.51 15.47
N GLN A 106 0.82 18.90 14.81
CA GLN A 106 1.03 20.27 14.37
C GLN A 106 -0.09 20.73 13.42
N LEU A 107 -0.44 19.93 12.41
CA LEU A 107 -1.51 20.24 11.47
C LEU A 107 -2.87 20.40 12.16
N ILE A 108 -3.23 19.48 13.06
CA ILE A 108 -4.52 19.50 13.75
C ILE A 108 -4.64 20.74 14.64
N THR A 109 -3.58 21.16 15.34
CA THR A 109 -3.64 22.35 16.20
C THR A 109 -3.88 23.67 15.44
N GLN A 110 -3.74 23.66 14.12
CA GLN A 110 -3.98 24.82 13.24
C GLN A 110 -5.41 24.86 12.67
N LEU A 111 -6.21 23.81 12.86
CA LEU A 111 -7.52 23.64 12.23
C LEU A 111 -8.64 23.44 13.27
N PRO A 112 -9.91 23.78 12.94
CA PRO A 112 -11.06 23.53 13.81
C PRO A 112 -11.48 22.05 13.80
N VAL A 113 -10.59 21.17 14.27
CA VAL A 113 -10.76 19.71 14.24
C VAL A 113 -11.26 19.19 15.59
N THR A 114 -12.31 18.37 15.56
CA THR A 114 -12.73 17.52 16.67
C THR A 114 -12.14 16.13 16.49
N ILE A 115 -11.31 15.68 17.43
CA ILE A 115 -10.75 14.33 17.43
C ILE A 115 -11.70 13.37 18.13
N ILE A 116 -12.04 12.27 17.45
CA ILE A 116 -12.88 11.21 17.99
C ILE A 116 -12.07 9.91 17.93
N LYS A 117 -11.59 9.46 19.08
CA LYS A 117 -10.73 8.27 19.22
C LYS A 117 -11.54 6.96 19.31
N GLU A 118 -12.55 6.84 18.45
CA GLU A 118 -13.48 5.72 18.44
C GLU A 118 -13.73 5.30 16.98
N PRO A 119 -13.65 4.00 16.67
CA PRO A 119 -13.96 3.51 15.33
C PRO A 119 -15.42 3.79 14.95
N VAL A 120 -15.61 4.12 13.67
CA VAL A 120 -16.95 4.16 13.06
C VAL A 120 -17.34 2.72 12.75
N GLU A 121 -18.51 2.29 13.22
CA GLU A 121 -19.03 0.94 13.00
C GLU A 121 -19.93 0.86 11.78
N SER A 122 -20.73 1.90 11.50
CA SER A 122 -21.64 1.92 10.36
C SER A 122 -21.91 3.32 9.83
N ILE A 123 -22.32 3.38 8.57
CA ILE A 123 -22.73 4.58 7.85
C ILE A 123 -24.07 4.34 7.15
N SER A 124 -24.97 5.31 7.22
CA SER A 124 -26.17 5.36 6.39
C SER A 124 -26.29 6.71 5.70
N TYR A 125 -27.01 6.73 4.57
CA TYR A 125 -27.23 7.94 3.78
C TYR A 125 -28.72 8.29 3.76
N SER A 126 -29.04 9.55 3.98
CA SER A 126 -30.40 10.10 3.91
C SER A 126 -30.57 10.94 2.65
N PRO A 127 -31.25 10.44 1.60
CA PRO A 127 -31.40 11.18 0.34
C PRO A 127 -32.21 12.48 0.48
N SER A 128 -33.15 12.55 1.43
CA SER A 128 -34.01 13.72 1.63
C SER A 128 -33.25 14.91 2.20
N THR A 129 -32.25 14.65 3.05
CA THR A 129 -31.40 15.67 3.67
C THR A 129 -30.02 15.76 3.01
N GLN A 130 -29.66 14.80 2.17
CA GLN A 130 -28.32 14.61 1.59
C GLN A 130 -27.20 14.54 2.64
N THR A 131 -27.50 13.93 3.79
CA THR A 131 -26.55 13.79 4.89
C THR A 131 -26.20 12.34 5.16
N PHE A 132 -25.02 12.12 5.73
CA PHE A 132 -24.56 10.85 6.24
C PHE A 132 -24.76 10.78 7.74
N GLN A 133 -25.11 9.59 8.22
CA GLN A 133 -25.26 9.30 9.63
C GLN A 133 -24.25 8.21 10.01
N LEU A 134 -23.33 8.55 10.92
CA LEU A 134 -22.29 7.66 11.41
C LEU A 134 -22.66 7.13 12.81
N THR A 135 -22.55 5.82 13.00
CA THR A 135 -22.65 5.19 14.32
C THR A 135 -21.27 4.70 14.74
N LEU A 136 -20.89 5.00 15.98
CA LEU A 136 -19.60 4.60 16.53
C LEU A 136 -19.78 3.35 17.40
N THR A 137 -18.71 2.57 17.56
CA THR A 137 -18.76 1.24 18.23
C THR A 137 -19.36 1.26 19.65
N ASN A 138 -19.07 2.30 20.43
CA ASN A 138 -19.50 2.47 21.82
C ASN A 138 -20.56 3.57 21.98
N THR A 139 -20.65 4.51 21.04
CA THR A 139 -21.60 5.63 21.08
C THR A 139 -22.89 5.31 20.31
N ARG A 140 -23.99 5.16 21.06
CA ARG A 140 -25.31 4.80 20.48
C ARG A 140 -26.00 5.91 19.69
N SER A 141 -25.70 7.18 19.99
CA SER A 141 -26.34 8.30 19.29
C SER A 141 -25.61 8.58 17.98
N PRO A 142 -26.28 8.45 16.82
CA PRO A 142 -25.61 8.67 15.55
C PRO A 142 -25.23 10.14 15.34
N GLN A 143 -24.09 10.35 14.69
CA GLN A 143 -23.59 11.69 14.34
C GLN A 143 -23.87 11.98 12.87
N ILE A 144 -24.30 13.21 12.56
CA ILE A 144 -24.72 13.63 11.22
C ILE A 144 -23.65 14.51 10.56
N PHE A 145 -23.32 14.19 9.31
CA PHE A 145 -22.33 14.89 8.50
C PHE A 145 -22.86 15.19 7.09
N ASP A 146 -22.42 16.30 6.52
CA ASP A 146 -22.76 16.72 5.14
C ASP A 146 -21.80 16.09 4.13
N GLN A 147 -20.59 15.72 4.58
CA GLN A 147 -19.52 15.19 3.74
C GLN A 147 -18.69 14.17 4.52
N VAL A 148 -18.28 13.10 3.84
CA VAL A 148 -17.50 12.01 4.44
C VAL A 148 -16.33 11.63 3.53
N HIS A 149 -15.13 11.58 4.12
CA HIS A 149 -13.93 11.01 3.50
C HIS A 149 -13.61 9.68 4.16
N LEU A 150 -13.66 8.60 3.36
CA LEU A 150 -13.24 7.26 3.73
C LEU A 150 -11.74 7.15 3.51
N ALA A 151 -11.00 7.09 4.61
CA ALA A 151 -9.55 6.93 4.65
C ALA A 151 -9.14 5.76 5.55
N CYS A 152 -10.08 4.87 5.91
CA CYS A 152 -9.86 3.72 6.76
C CYS A 152 -9.16 2.60 5.97
N GLY A 153 -7.87 2.37 6.25
CA GLY A 153 -7.02 1.44 5.50
C GLY A 153 -6.97 0.02 6.04
N VAL A 154 -7.87 -0.39 6.94
CA VAL A 154 -7.88 -1.73 7.52
C VAL A 154 -8.50 -2.71 6.52
N LEU A 155 -7.70 -3.13 5.54
CA LEU A 155 -8.13 -4.11 4.54
C LEU A 155 -7.99 -5.53 5.12
N PRO A 156 -8.87 -6.47 4.71
CA PRO A 156 -8.84 -7.82 5.24
C PRO A 156 -7.61 -8.61 4.77
N VAL A 157 -7.16 -9.52 5.63
CA VAL A 157 -6.10 -10.49 5.33
C VAL A 157 -6.72 -11.73 4.69
N ALA A 158 -6.19 -12.15 3.55
CA ALA A 158 -6.65 -13.37 2.89
C ALA A 158 -6.04 -14.61 3.56
N ASP A 159 -6.81 -15.69 3.68
CA ASP A 159 -6.35 -17.00 4.12
C ASP A 159 -6.48 -18.02 2.97
N PRO A 160 -5.53 -18.02 2.01
CA PRO A 160 -5.66 -18.82 0.80
C PRO A 160 -5.67 -20.33 1.04
N TYR A 161 -5.19 -20.79 2.21
CA TYR A 161 -5.11 -22.20 2.59
C TYR A 161 -6.08 -22.59 3.72
N GLN A 162 -6.95 -21.67 4.16
CA GLN A 162 -8.00 -21.91 5.16
C GLN A 162 -7.45 -22.47 6.48
N LEU A 163 -6.34 -21.91 6.97
CA LEU A 163 -5.65 -22.35 8.19
C LEU A 163 -6.10 -21.61 9.46
N THR A 164 -6.93 -20.59 9.32
CA THR A 164 -7.45 -19.77 10.42
C THR A 164 -8.11 -20.64 11.49
N GLY A 165 -7.73 -20.41 12.74
CA GLY A 165 -8.18 -21.17 13.91
C GLY A 165 -7.17 -22.20 14.41
N HIS A 166 -6.15 -22.54 13.63
CA HIS A 166 -5.04 -23.37 14.11
C HIS A 166 -4.04 -22.54 14.94
N SER A 167 -3.62 -23.05 16.10
CA SER A 167 -2.75 -22.33 17.06
C SER A 167 -1.34 -22.02 16.52
N SER A 168 -0.83 -22.90 15.67
CA SER A 168 0.47 -22.75 14.99
C SER A 168 0.41 -21.96 13.68
N TYR A 169 -0.76 -21.42 13.31
CA TYR A 169 -0.93 -20.53 12.15
C TYR A 169 -1.00 -19.07 12.61
N ILE A 170 -0.17 -18.23 11.99
CA ILE A 170 -0.17 -16.78 12.21
C ILE A 170 -0.78 -16.13 10.98
N ALA A 171 -2.05 -15.72 11.11
CA ALA A 171 -2.83 -15.16 10.01
C ALA A 171 -2.37 -13.75 9.61
N ASP A 172 -2.01 -12.91 10.59
CA ASP A 172 -1.42 -11.58 10.38
C ASP A 172 -0.18 -11.45 11.28
N PRO A 173 1.02 -11.23 10.71
CA PRO A 173 2.25 -11.15 11.48
C PRO A 173 2.50 -9.75 12.06
N TYR A 174 1.63 -8.77 11.83
CA TYR A 174 1.80 -7.39 12.31
C TYR A 174 0.88 -7.05 13.49
N PRO A 175 1.34 -6.20 14.44
CA PRO A 175 2.73 -5.76 14.61
C PRO A 175 3.64 -6.95 14.97
N ILE A 176 4.81 -7.04 14.34
CA ILE A 176 5.79 -8.12 14.53
C ILE A 176 6.16 -8.28 16.01
N GLN A 177 6.36 -7.16 16.72
CA GLN A 177 6.70 -7.16 18.13
C GLN A 177 5.65 -7.82 19.01
N LYS A 178 4.38 -7.77 18.61
CA LYS A 178 3.26 -8.36 19.35
C LYS A 178 2.99 -9.79 18.93
N GLU A 179 2.95 -10.04 17.62
CA GLU A 179 2.48 -11.31 17.06
C GLU A 179 3.59 -12.36 16.95
N LEU A 180 4.86 -11.95 16.76
CA LEU A 180 5.99 -12.86 16.60
C LEU A 180 6.92 -12.89 17.82
N ALA A 181 7.28 -11.72 18.37
CA ALA A 181 8.28 -11.64 19.45
C ALA A 181 7.81 -12.23 20.80
N THR A 182 6.50 -12.43 20.96
CA THR A 182 5.89 -13.04 22.14
C THR A 182 5.85 -14.57 22.10
N LYS A 183 6.20 -15.17 20.96
CA LYS A 183 6.16 -16.62 20.73
C LYS A 183 7.54 -17.27 20.96
N SER A 184 7.53 -18.57 21.28
CA SER A 184 8.75 -19.39 21.30
C SER A 184 9.04 -19.94 19.90
N TRP A 185 10.32 -19.88 19.52
CA TRP A 185 10.82 -20.25 18.19
C TRP A 185 11.87 -21.38 18.24
N ASP A 186 12.08 -21.99 19.41
CA ASP A 186 13.13 -22.97 19.62
C ASP A 186 12.90 -24.23 18.77
N ASN A 187 13.87 -24.55 17.90
CA ASN A 187 13.87 -25.73 17.02
C ASN A 187 12.68 -25.86 16.06
N ASN A 188 12.06 -24.74 15.68
CA ASN A 188 10.94 -24.73 14.73
C ASN A 188 11.41 -24.64 13.27
N ASP A 189 10.77 -25.42 12.40
CA ASP A 189 10.70 -25.18 10.97
C ASP A 189 9.47 -24.30 10.66
N VAL A 190 9.66 -23.23 9.90
CA VAL A 190 8.61 -22.24 9.63
C VAL A 190 8.37 -22.13 8.14
N ALA A 191 7.10 -22.22 7.72
CA ALA A 191 6.69 -21.85 6.38
C ALA A 191 6.15 -20.41 6.33
N ILE A 192 6.51 -19.66 5.29
CA ILE A 192 6.02 -18.30 5.06
C ILE A 192 5.29 -18.27 3.72
N ILE A 193 4.02 -17.88 3.77
CA ILE A 193 3.18 -17.67 2.59
C ILE A 193 3.38 -16.24 2.12
N GLY A 194 4.17 -16.05 1.08
CA GLY A 194 4.47 -14.76 0.48
C GLY A 194 5.97 -14.55 0.25
N THR A 195 6.30 -13.73 -0.74
CA THR A 195 7.67 -13.28 -1.04
C THR A 195 7.75 -11.76 -1.27
N GLY A 196 6.69 -11.01 -0.99
CA GLY A 196 6.65 -9.54 -1.12
C GLY A 196 7.32 -8.83 0.06
N LEU A 197 7.25 -7.48 0.08
CA LEU A 197 7.87 -6.67 1.14
C LEU A 197 7.42 -7.06 2.55
N ALA A 198 6.13 -7.39 2.74
CA ALA A 198 5.64 -7.88 4.03
C ALA A 198 6.30 -9.19 4.46
N ALA A 199 6.60 -10.09 3.52
CA ALA A 199 7.31 -11.33 3.79
C ALA A 199 8.80 -11.08 4.06
N VAL A 200 9.41 -10.09 3.40
CA VAL A 200 10.79 -9.68 3.67
C VAL A 200 10.96 -9.24 5.12
N ASP A 201 10.03 -8.44 5.66
CA ASP A 201 10.10 -8.01 7.08
C ASP A 201 10.03 -9.21 8.03
N VAL A 202 9.07 -10.13 7.81
CA VAL A 202 8.92 -11.34 8.64
C VAL A 202 10.14 -12.26 8.55
N ILE A 203 10.65 -12.49 7.34
CA ILE A 203 11.86 -13.29 7.10
C ILE A 203 13.04 -12.68 7.84
N LYS A 204 13.29 -11.38 7.67
CA LYS A 204 14.38 -10.68 8.36
C LYS A 204 14.26 -10.80 9.86
N TRP A 205 13.09 -10.53 10.41
CA TRP A 205 12.88 -10.59 11.84
C TRP A 205 13.20 -12.00 12.39
N LEU A 206 12.67 -13.06 11.76
CA LEU A 206 12.96 -14.43 12.16
C LEU A 206 14.45 -14.75 12.07
N LEU A 207 15.14 -14.34 11.00
CA LEU A 207 16.56 -14.60 10.81
C LEU A 207 17.43 -13.89 11.85
N LEU A 208 17.09 -12.65 12.20
CA LEU A 208 17.85 -11.80 13.13
C LEU A 208 17.57 -12.10 14.60
N ARG A 209 16.38 -12.59 14.94
CA ARG A 209 15.93 -12.77 16.33
C ARG A 209 15.83 -14.22 16.78
N THR A 210 15.90 -15.18 15.86
CA THR A 210 15.66 -16.59 16.15
C THR A 210 16.63 -17.50 15.39
N THR A 211 16.58 -18.80 15.68
CA THR A 211 17.40 -19.84 15.03
C THR A 211 16.63 -20.71 14.04
N VAL A 212 15.37 -20.37 13.72
CA VAL A 212 14.51 -21.18 12.86
C VAL A 212 15.07 -21.37 11.45
N THR A 213 14.64 -22.45 10.81
CA THR A 213 14.79 -22.64 9.36
C THR A 213 13.49 -22.24 8.67
N ILE A 214 13.61 -21.51 7.57
CA ILE A 214 12.48 -20.89 6.87
C ILE A 214 12.29 -21.55 5.50
N LYS A 215 11.03 -21.87 5.18
CA LYS A 215 10.54 -22.29 3.87
C LYS A 215 9.60 -21.20 3.35
N ALA A 216 10.08 -20.34 2.46
CA ALA A 216 9.26 -19.26 1.89
C ALA A 216 8.76 -19.64 0.50
N PHE A 217 7.53 -19.25 0.17
CA PHE A 217 6.96 -19.46 -1.16
C PHE A 217 5.86 -18.47 -1.48
N SER A 218 5.61 -18.26 -2.76
CA SER A 218 4.45 -17.55 -3.28
C SER A 218 4.09 -18.09 -4.66
N ARG A 219 2.97 -17.63 -5.23
CA ARG A 219 2.54 -18.02 -6.57
C ARG A 219 3.57 -17.73 -7.66
N SER A 220 4.45 -16.75 -7.45
CA SER A 220 5.44 -16.35 -8.44
C SER A 220 6.88 -16.50 -7.96
N ASN A 221 7.12 -16.65 -6.66
CA ASN A 221 8.45 -16.78 -6.05
C ASN A 221 9.48 -15.67 -6.36
N TYR A 222 9.09 -14.58 -7.02
CA TYR A 222 9.87 -13.35 -7.06
C TYR A 222 9.89 -12.68 -5.69
N PHE A 223 11.10 -12.42 -5.18
CA PHE A 223 11.31 -11.38 -4.18
C PHE A 223 11.32 -10.01 -4.87
N PRO A 224 11.01 -8.91 -4.14
CA PRO A 224 11.32 -7.56 -4.61
C PRO A 224 12.75 -7.47 -5.15
N THR A 225 12.97 -6.66 -6.20
CA THR A 225 14.35 -6.31 -6.59
C THR A 225 15.05 -5.55 -5.46
N VAL A 226 16.38 -5.46 -5.50
CA VAL A 226 17.14 -4.63 -4.55
C VAL A 226 17.15 -3.18 -5.04
N ARG A 227 16.85 -2.21 -4.18
CA ARG A 227 16.79 -0.79 -4.57
C ARG A 227 18.18 -0.29 -4.91
N ILE A 228 18.34 0.24 -6.12
CA ILE A 228 19.57 0.89 -6.57
C ILE A 228 19.38 2.40 -6.43
N THR A 229 20.12 3.03 -5.53
CA THR A 229 19.96 4.45 -5.17
C THR A 229 20.85 5.39 -5.98
N GLN A 230 21.88 4.85 -6.65
CA GLN A 230 22.81 5.61 -7.48
C GLN A 230 22.78 5.07 -8.90
N GLY A 231 22.75 5.97 -9.86
CA GLY A 231 22.80 5.63 -11.27
C GLY A 231 23.02 6.87 -12.13
N PRO A 232 23.20 6.68 -13.44
CA PRO A 232 23.39 7.79 -14.37
C PRO A 232 22.11 8.62 -14.52
N ASP A 233 22.25 9.88 -14.93
CA ASP A 233 21.11 10.71 -15.29
C ASP A 233 20.35 10.12 -16.48
N ILE A 234 19.02 10.10 -16.39
CA ILE A 234 18.15 9.57 -17.44
C ILE A 234 17.51 10.71 -18.22
N THR A 235 17.70 10.69 -19.54
CA THR A 235 16.94 11.54 -20.46
C THR A 235 15.74 10.76 -21.00
N TRP A 236 14.53 11.26 -20.73
CA TRP A 236 13.28 10.63 -21.18
C TRP A 236 12.91 11.11 -22.57
N HIS A 237 12.74 10.18 -23.52
CA HIS A 237 12.53 10.52 -24.93
C HIS A 237 11.08 10.34 -25.40
N HIS A 238 10.35 9.40 -24.82
CA HIS A 238 9.04 8.95 -25.28
C HIS A 238 7.98 9.04 -24.19
N LEU A 239 8.28 8.56 -22.99
CA LEU A 239 7.48 8.73 -21.78
C LEU A 239 7.74 10.13 -21.19
N THR A 240 7.32 11.18 -21.88
CA THR A 240 7.46 12.58 -21.42
C THR A 240 6.13 13.12 -20.91
N ASP A 241 6.15 14.16 -20.06
CA ASP A 241 4.92 14.79 -19.56
C ASP A 241 4.04 15.27 -20.72
N GLN A 242 4.63 15.77 -21.80
CA GLN A 242 3.91 16.20 -23.00
C GLN A 242 3.21 15.03 -23.72
N THR A 243 3.90 13.88 -23.87
CA THR A 243 3.31 12.68 -24.46
C THR A 243 2.13 12.19 -23.63
N ILE A 244 2.30 12.15 -22.31
CA ILE A 244 1.28 11.64 -21.39
C ILE A 244 0.08 12.58 -21.32
N GLN A 245 0.29 13.89 -21.31
CA GLN A 245 -0.80 14.85 -21.37
C GLN A 245 -1.63 14.68 -22.65
N THR A 246 -0.97 14.42 -23.79
CA THR A 246 -1.66 14.14 -25.06
C THR A 246 -2.55 12.89 -24.98
N LEU A 247 -2.10 11.84 -24.28
CA LEU A 247 -2.90 10.63 -24.02
C LEU A 247 -4.05 10.87 -23.03
N ILE A 248 -3.85 11.73 -22.02
CA ILE A 248 -4.93 12.10 -21.09
C ILE A 248 -6.02 12.90 -21.83
N ASP A 249 -5.61 13.75 -22.77
CA ASP A 249 -6.51 14.59 -23.55
C ASP A 249 -7.35 13.77 -24.56
N SER A 250 -6.89 12.59 -25.00
CA SER A 250 -7.66 11.69 -25.88
C SER A 250 -8.85 11.03 -25.17
N LYS A 251 -8.91 11.08 -23.83
CA LYS A 251 -9.96 10.49 -22.97
C LYS A 251 -10.10 8.96 -23.03
N SER A 252 -9.27 8.29 -23.80
CA SER A 252 -9.20 6.83 -23.85
C SER A 252 -7.80 6.42 -24.30
N VAL A 253 -7.26 5.40 -23.65
CA VAL A 253 -5.91 4.90 -23.90
C VAL A 253 -5.97 3.39 -24.02
N SER A 254 -5.52 2.85 -25.14
CA SER A 254 -5.41 1.41 -25.33
C SER A 254 -4.11 0.86 -24.74
N TYR A 255 -4.10 -0.43 -24.43
CA TYR A 255 -2.87 -1.14 -24.05
C TYR A 255 -1.79 -1.02 -25.14
N GLN A 256 -2.19 -1.11 -26.42
CA GLN A 256 -1.25 -1.07 -27.55
C GLN A 256 -0.51 0.27 -27.64
N GLU A 257 -1.17 1.39 -27.39
CA GLU A 257 -0.53 2.72 -27.37
C GLU A 257 0.48 2.84 -26.23
N LEU A 258 0.10 2.39 -25.03
CA LEU A 258 1.00 2.39 -23.87
C LEU A 258 2.20 1.45 -24.09
N ASP A 259 1.96 0.25 -24.62
CA ASP A 259 2.98 -0.75 -24.94
C ASP A 259 4.01 -0.20 -25.93
N GLN A 260 3.55 0.43 -27.03
CA GLN A 260 4.46 1.04 -28.01
C GLN A 260 5.33 2.14 -27.39
N LEU A 261 4.78 2.97 -26.50
CA LEU A 261 5.54 4.00 -25.81
C LEU A 261 6.55 3.41 -24.83
N PHE A 262 6.13 2.41 -24.05
CA PHE A 262 7.00 1.70 -23.12
C PHE A 262 8.18 1.04 -23.84
N GLN A 263 7.93 0.30 -24.93
CA GLN A 263 8.98 -0.37 -25.71
C GLN A 263 9.96 0.64 -26.33
N LYS A 264 9.47 1.78 -26.82
CA LYS A 264 10.34 2.85 -27.36
C LYS A 264 11.24 3.45 -26.28
N GLU A 265 10.69 3.75 -25.08
CA GLU A 265 11.51 4.25 -23.98
C GLU A 265 12.52 3.19 -23.52
N LEU A 266 12.09 1.93 -23.40
CA LEU A 266 12.94 0.81 -23.06
C LEU A 266 14.13 0.70 -24.04
N GLN A 267 13.89 0.87 -25.35
CA GLN A 267 14.94 0.89 -26.36
C GLN A 267 15.87 2.09 -26.24
N ALA A 268 15.34 3.28 -25.94
CA ALA A 268 16.14 4.48 -25.70
C ALA A 268 17.08 4.32 -24.49
N LEU A 269 16.67 3.54 -23.48
CA LEU A 269 17.48 3.16 -22.33
C LEU A 269 18.52 2.04 -22.64
N GLY A 270 18.63 1.61 -23.89
CA GLY A 270 19.64 0.63 -24.34
C GLY A 270 19.21 -0.84 -24.28
N PHE A 271 17.94 -1.11 -23.96
CA PHE A 271 17.41 -2.48 -23.94
C PHE A 271 16.80 -2.87 -25.30
N SER A 272 16.63 -4.16 -25.54
CA SER A 272 16.16 -4.64 -26.86
C SER A 272 14.63 -4.68 -26.99
N ASN A 273 13.98 -5.52 -26.18
CA ASN A 273 12.55 -5.60 -26.02
C ASN A 273 12.22 -6.11 -24.62
N TRP A 274 10.99 -5.88 -24.17
CA TRP A 274 10.59 -6.24 -22.81
C TRP A 274 10.74 -7.73 -22.47
N GLU A 275 10.40 -8.64 -23.37
CA GLU A 275 10.46 -10.08 -23.08
C GLU A 275 11.90 -10.52 -22.77
N LYS A 276 12.85 -10.11 -23.61
CA LYS A 276 14.27 -10.40 -23.40
C LYS A 276 14.79 -9.71 -22.13
N THR A 277 14.46 -8.44 -21.93
CA THR A 277 14.85 -7.68 -20.74
C THR A 277 14.37 -8.37 -19.47
N LYS A 278 13.09 -8.75 -19.40
CA LYS A 278 12.52 -9.44 -18.24
C LYS A 278 13.28 -10.73 -17.93
N ASN A 279 13.57 -11.55 -18.95
CA ASN A 279 14.26 -12.83 -18.78
C ASN A 279 15.76 -12.66 -18.40
N GLU A 280 16.37 -11.55 -18.79
CA GLU A 280 17.79 -11.26 -18.56
C GLU A 280 18.04 -10.60 -17.19
N PHE A 281 17.11 -9.77 -16.70
CA PHE A 281 17.32 -8.93 -15.51
C PHE A 281 16.40 -9.27 -14.33
N LEU A 282 15.41 -10.14 -14.50
CA LEU A 282 14.54 -10.61 -13.42
C LEU A 282 14.55 -12.13 -13.34
N SER A 283 14.61 -12.64 -12.10
CA SER A 283 14.57 -14.08 -11.82
C SER A 283 13.84 -14.34 -10.52
N GLU A 284 13.30 -15.55 -10.38
CA GLU A 284 12.69 -16.00 -9.14
C GLU A 284 13.72 -16.27 -8.04
N GLY A 285 13.25 -16.22 -6.79
CA GLY A 285 13.98 -16.63 -5.59
C GLY A 285 15.27 -15.83 -5.36
N ILE A 286 16.26 -16.52 -4.78
CA ILE A 286 17.55 -15.94 -4.39
C ILE A 286 18.35 -15.46 -5.61
N ALA A 287 18.18 -16.09 -6.78
CA ALA A 287 18.86 -15.69 -8.00
C ALA A 287 18.46 -14.27 -8.44
N GLY A 288 17.18 -13.90 -8.31
CA GLY A 288 16.71 -12.54 -8.64
C GLY A 288 17.30 -11.45 -7.73
N ILE A 289 17.51 -11.77 -6.45
CA ILE A 289 18.14 -10.84 -5.51
C ILE A 289 19.61 -10.59 -5.91
N LYS A 290 20.36 -11.66 -6.22
CA LYS A 290 21.75 -11.55 -6.69
C LYS A 290 21.85 -10.77 -8.00
N LEU A 291 20.98 -11.08 -8.95
CA LEU A 291 20.93 -10.41 -10.24
C LEU A 291 20.70 -8.90 -10.10
N SER A 292 19.90 -8.48 -9.12
CA SER A 292 19.69 -7.05 -8.82
C SER A 292 21.01 -6.34 -8.47
N LEU A 293 21.87 -7.00 -7.70
CA LEU A 293 23.16 -6.46 -7.27
C LEU A 293 24.21 -6.56 -8.39
N ASP A 294 24.27 -7.70 -9.07
CA ASP A 294 25.25 -7.96 -10.13
C ASP A 294 25.04 -7.07 -11.36
N MET A 295 23.79 -6.65 -11.61
CA MET A 295 23.39 -5.81 -12.75
C MET A 295 22.85 -4.44 -12.32
N ALA A 296 23.41 -3.86 -11.26
CA ALA A 296 22.89 -2.65 -10.60
C ALA A 296 22.55 -1.49 -11.56
N GLU A 297 23.41 -1.14 -12.52
CA GLU A 297 23.14 -0.04 -13.46
C GLU A 297 21.92 -0.33 -14.37
N HIS A 298 21.78 -1.57 -14.84
CA HIS A 298 20.63 -1.96 -15.66
C HIS A 298 19.36 -1.97 -14.82
N LEU A 299 19.42 -2.49 -13.59
CA LEU A 299 18.28 -2.45 -12.67
C LEU A 299 17.90 -1.02 -12.31
N TYR A 300 18.85 -0.11 -12.14
CA TYR A 300 18.55 1.30 -11.92
C TYR A 300 17.67 1.86 -13.05
N HIS A 301 18.05 1.70 -14.31
CA HIS A 301 17.22 2.15 -15.44
C HIS A 301 15.82 1.52 -15.44
N LEU A 302 15.72 0.23 -15.16
CA LEU A 302 14.43 -0.49 -15.13
C LEU A 302 13.55 -0.05 -13.94
N GLN A 303 14.13 0.21 -12.77
CA GLN A 303 13.43 0.75 -11.60
C GLN A 303 12.95 2.18 -11.85
N GLN A 304 13.75 3.01 -12.51
CA GLN A 304 13.36 4.37 -12.88
C GLN A 304 12.26 4.38 -13.95
N LEU A 305 12.34 3.50 -14.95
CA LEU A 305 11.30 3.32 -15.98
C LEU A 305 9.99 2.86 -15.35
N ALA A 306 10.04 1.86 -14.45
CA ALA A 306 8.87 1.38 -13.73
C ALA A 306 8.28 2.49 -12.85
N SER A 307 9.12 3.24 -12.12
CA SER A 307 8.67 4.40 -11.33
C SER A 307 7.93 5.42 -12.19
N ARG A 308 8.53 5.84 -13.28
CA ARG A 308 7.91 6.82 -14.18
C ARG A 308 6.60 6.33 -14.79
N LEU A 309 6.57 5.08 -15.28
CA LEU A 309 5.36 4.48 -15.83
C LEU A 309 4.22 4.44 -14.81
N VAL A 310 4.50 3.98 -13.59
CA VAL A 310 3.50 3.83 -12.53
C VAL A 310 2.97 5.17 -12.01
N ASP A 311 3.77 6.24 -12.09
CA ASP A 311 3.28 7.58 -11.78
C ASP A 311 2.26 8.04 -12.83
N TYR A 312 2.53 7.83 -14.12
CA TYR A 312 1.58 8.16 -15.20
C TYR A 312 0.35 7.26 -15.23
N LEU A 313 0.47 5.99 -14.84
CA LEU A 313 -0.67 5.08 -14.73
C LEU A 313 -1.70 5.56 -13.70
N THR A 314 -1.37 6.46 -12.79
CA THR A 314 -2.37 7.11 -11.91
C THR A 314 -3.52 7.71 -12.73
N ASP A 315 -3.20 8.34 -13.86
CA ASP A 315 -4.16 9.05 -14.73
C ASP A 315 -4.51 8.29 -16.00
N LEU A 316 -3.60 7.43 -16.49
CA LEU A 316 -3.87 6.62 -17.68
C LEU A 316 -4.69 5.37 -17.37
N TRP A 317 -4.49 4.73 -16.20
CA TRP A 317 -5.18 3.50 -15.83
C TRP A 317 -6.71 3.62 -15.88
N PRO A 318 -7.32 4.70 -15.37
CA PRO A 318 -8.77 4.83 -15.43
C PRO A 318 -9.31 5.02 -16.85
N LEU A 319 -8.48 5.50 -17.80
CA LEU A 319 -8.83 5.69 -19.21
C LEU A 319 -8.74 4.41 -20.05
N MET A 320 -8.14 3.35 -19.49
CA MET A 320 -8.02 2.04 -20.13
C MET A 320 -9.30 1.22 -19.93
N SER A 321 -9.69 0.47 -20.96
CA SER A 321 -10.78 -0.50 -20.84
C SER A 321 -10.38 -1.68 -19.92
N PRO A 322 -11.35 -2.46 -19.39
CA PRO A 322 -11.02 -3.65 -18.62
C PRO A 322 -10.13 -4.65 -19.39
N ALA A 323 -10.33 -4.79 -20.70
CA ALA A 323 -9.50 -5.64 -21.55
C ALA A 323 -8.06 -5.12 -21.65
N ASP A 324 -7.88 -3.80 -21.84
CA ASP A 324 -6.55 -3.18 -21.89
C ASP A 324 -5.81 -3.30 -20.56
N ARG A 325 -6.51 -3.09 -19.43
CA ARG A 325 -5.95 -3.31 -18.09
C ARG A 325 -5.52 -4.75 -17.89
N HIS A 326 -6.32 -5.71 -18.36
CA HIS A 326 -5.98 -7.13 -18.33
C HIS A 326 -4.71 -7.41 -19.14
N SER A 327 -4.63 -6.92 -20.38
CA SER A 327 -3.44 -7.05 -21.22
C SER A 327 -2.19 -6.44 -20.56
N TYR A 328 -2.31 -5.27 -19.92
CA TYR A 328 -1.20 -4.71 -19.15
C TYR A 328 -0.78 -5.62 -17.98
N GLN A 329 -1.73 -6.15 -17.21
CA GLN A 329 -1.43 -7.02 -16.08
C GLN A 329 -0.72 -8.31 -16.50
N GLU A 330 -1.14 -8.89 -17.62
CA GLU A 330 -0.54 -10.10 -18.20
C GLU A 330 0.90 -9.85 -18.65
N ASN A 331 1.14 -8.74 -19.35
CA ASN A 331 2.44 -8.49 -20.00
C ASN A 331 3.46 -7.78 -19.09
N TYR A 332 3.00 -6.90 -18.20
CA TYR A 332 3.84 -6.00 -17.41
C TYR A 332 3.60 -6.10 -15.89
N GLY A 333 2.35 -6.26 -15.48
CA GLY A 333 1.87 -5.99 -14.12
C GLY A 333 2.81 -6.43 -12.98
N LYS A 334 3.08 -7.73 -12.85
CA LYS A 334 3.91 -8.26 -11.75
C LYS A 334 5.35 -7.76 -11.78
N ALA A 335 5.96 -7.69 -12.95
CA ALA A 335 7.35 -7.28 -13.11
C ALA A 335 7.52 -5.77 -12.86
N ILE A 336 6.59 -4.94 -13.34
CA ILE A 336 6.58 -3.50 -13.05
C ILE A 336 6.37 -3.25 -11.54
N VAL A 337 5.47 -3.97 -10.88
CA VAL A 337 5.30 -3.88 -9.42
C VAL A 337 6.58 -4.28 -8.68
N ASN A 338 7.28 -5.32 -9.15
CA ASN A 338 8.54 -5.80 -8.57
C ASN A 338 9.70 -4.80 -8.71
N LEU A 339 9.78 -4.12 -9.85
CA LEU A 339 10.74 -3.04 -10.12
C LEU A 339 10.38 -1.74 -9.40
N ARG A 340 9.09 -1.41 -9.24
CA ARG A 340 8.62 -0.19 -8.57
C ARG A 340 8.80 -0.24 -7.06
N ASN A 341 8.66 -1.43 -6.46
CA ASN A 341 8.66 -1.61 -5.02
C ASN A 341 9.85 -2.45 -4.54
N PRO A 342 11.10 -2.05 -4.84
CA PRO A 342 12.28 -2.79 -4.42
C PRO A 342 12.46 -2.76 -2.91
N MET A 343 13.18 -3.76 -2.38
CA MET A 343 13.57 -3.82 -0.98
C MET A 343 14.88 -3.05 -0.72
N PRO A 344 15.10 -2.59 0.53
CA PRO A 344 16.41 -2.07 0.97
C PRO A 344 17.55 -3.08 0.76
N GLU A 345 18.75 -2.59 0.46
CA GLU A 345 19.93 -3.45 0.26
C GLU A 345 20.29 -4.27 1.50
N GLU A 346 20.22 -3.68 2.69
CA GLU A 346 20.45 -4.40 3.96
C GLU A 346 19.48 -5.57 4.19
N SER A 347 18.25 -5.44 3.68
CA SER A 347 17.26 -6.53 3.70
C SER A 347 17.68 -7.67 2.79
N ALA A 348 18.18 -7.34 1.61
CA ALA A 348 18.67 -8.31 0.64
C ALA A 348 19.90 -9.06 1.15
N GLN A 349 20.87 -8.36 1.76
CA GLN A 349 22.07 -8.97 2.35
C GLN A 349 21.71 -10.01 3.42
N THR A 350 20.79 -9.67 4.33
CA THR A 350 20.28 -10.59 5.37
C THR A 350 19.71 -11.88 4.76
N ILE A 351 18.91 -11.75 3.70
CA ILE A 351 18.29 -12.87 2.99
C ILE A 351 19.34 -13.74 2.27
N LEU A 352 20.30 -13.11 1.60
CA LEU A 352 21.36 -13.78 0.86
C LEU A 352 22.27 -14.62 1.77
N GLU A 353 22.66 -14.06 2.92
CA GLU A 353 23.46 -14.76 3.93
C GLU A 353 22.72 -15.99 4.48
N ALA A 354 21.45 -15.83 4.86
CA ALA A 354 20.64 -16.93 5.36
C ALA A 354 20.42 -18.03 4.32
N ALA A 355 20.23 -17.67 3.05
CA ALA A 355 20.13 -18.64 1.97
C ALA A 355 21.44 -19.41 1.76
N ALA A 356 22.60 -18.74 1.81
CA ALA A 356 23.90 -19.39 1.71
C ALA A 356 24.18 -20.38 2.86
N GLN A 357 23.62 -20.10 4.04
CA GLN A 357 23.70 -20.96 5.22
C GLN A 357 22.64 -22.08 5.25
N GLY A 358 21.72 -22.11 4.28
CA GLY A 358 20.60 -23.06 4.24
C GLY A 358 19.47 -22.76 5.25
N ARG A 359 19.54 -21.63 5.97
CA ARG A 359 18.50 -21.18 6.92
C ARG A 359 17.25 -20.67 6.23
N LEU A 360 17.34 -20.24 4.98
CA LEU A 360 16.20 -19.86 4.15
C LEU A 360 16.19 -20.67 2.86
N ASN A 361 15.07 -21.32 2.58
CA ASN A 361 14.87 -22.11 1.38
C ASN A 361 13.59 -21.65 0.68
N ILE A 362 13.69 -21.42 -0.64
CA ILE A 362 12.52 -21.08 -1.46
C ILE A 362 11.96 -22.38 -2.03
N ILE A 363 10.65 -22.57 -1.86
CA ILE A 363 9.94 -23.75 -2.37
C ILE A 363 8.88 -23.32 -3.39
N SER A 364 8.60 -24.17 -4.36
CA SER A 364 7.68 -23.89 -5.46
C SER A 364 6.55 -24.91 -5.50
N GLY A 365 5.47 -24.59 -6.22
CA GLY A 365 4.38 -25.55 -6.48
C GLY A 365 3.54 -25.89 -5.26
N VAL A 366 3.45 -24.99 -4.27
CA VAL A 366 2.61 -25.20 -3.09
C VAL A 366 1.16 -24.88 -3.43
N GLU A 367 0.39 -25.91 -3.75
CA GLU A 367 -1.05 -25.81 -4.03
C GLU A 367 -1.91 -26.00 -2.78
N GLU A 368 -1.40 -26.69 -1.77
CA GLU A 368 -2.11 -27.01 -0.53
C GLU A 368 -1.20 -26.98 0.70
N ILE A 369 -1.82 -26.74 1.87
CA ILE A 369 -1.21 -26.89 3.19
C ILE A 369 -2.21 -27.63 4.06
N ASN A 370 -1.84 -28.82 4.52
CA ASN A 370 -2.71 -29.69 5.30
C ASN A 370 -2.29 -29.69 6.78
N VAL A 371 -3.26 -29.64 7.70
CA VAL A 371 -3.00 -29.79 9.14
C VAL A 371 -2.67 -31.25 9.45
N LYS A 372 -1.58 -31.47 10.19
CA LYS A 372 -1.10 -32.80 10.60
C LYS A 372 -0.72 -32.81 12.07
N GLY A 373 -1.72 -33.02 12.94
CA GLY A 373 -1.56 -32.86 14.39
C GLY A 373 -1.29 -31.40 14.72
N ASP A 374 -0.23 -31.12 15.47
CA ASP A 374 0.16 -29.74 15.83
C ASP A 374 1.05 -29.05 14.77
N LYS A 375 1.30 -29.73 13.65
CA LYS A 375 2.18 -29.31 12.55
C LYS A 375 1.40 -29.13 11.25
N PHE A 376 2.09 -28.65 10.22
CA PHE A 376 1.56 -28.55 8.86
C PHE A 376 2.37 -29.39 7.88
N LEU A 377 1.69 -29.96 6.90
CA LEU A 377 2.28 -30.53 5.70
C LEU A 377 2.07 -29.54 4.55
N VAL A 378 3.16 -28.92 4.09
CA VAL A 378 3.20 -27.97 2.98
C VAL A 378 3.50 -28.73 1.69
N GLY A 379 2.58 -28.65 0.72
CA GLY A 379 2.58 -29.55 -0.42
C GLY A 379 2.50 -31.01 0.03
N GLU A 380 3.25 -31.89 -0.63
CA GLU A 380 3.17 -33.34 -0.36
C GLU A 380 4.21 -33.86 0.65
N ALA A 381 5.27 -33.11 0.94
CA ALA A 381 6.45 -33.68 1.60
C ALA A 381 7.09 -32.81 2.70
N ILE A 382 6.77 -31.52 2.79
CA ILE A 382 7.49 -30.61 3.69
C ILE A 382 6.67 -30.45 4.97
N THR A 383 7.14 -31.03 6.07
CA THR A 383 6.52 -30.81 7.38
C THR A 383 7.16 -29.59 8.05
N VAL A 384 6.34 -28.69 8.58
CA VAL A 384 6.76 -27.50 9.34
C VAL A 384 5.98 -27.37 10.63
N ASP A 385 6.56 -26.72 11.62
CA ASP A 385 5.94 -26.50 12.93
C ASP A 385 4.97 -25.32 12.91
N GLN A 386 5.29 -24.26 12.15
CA GLN A 386 4.44 -23.07 12.06
C GLN A 386 4.30 -22.60 10.61
N VAL A 387 3.16 -21.95 10.34
CA VAL A 387 2.88 -21.27 9.07
C VAL A 387 2.56 -19.81 9.38
N ILE A 388 3.22 -18.90 8.67
CA ILE A 388 2.99 -17.45 8.78
C ILE A 388 2.49 -16.93 7.45
N ASN A 389 1.37 -16.23 7.47
CA ASN A 389 0.80 -15.59 6.29
C ASN A 389 1.33 -14.17 6.10
N ALA A 390 2.07 -13.95 5.01
CA ALA A 390 2.60 -12.64 4.64
C ALA A 390 2.11 -12.24 3.23
N THR A 391 0.86 -12.58 2.89
CA THR A 391 0.25 -12.28 1.58
C THR A 391 -0.24 -10.84 1.44
N GLY A 392 -0.27 -10.08 2.54
CA GLY A 392 -0.73 -8.71 2.59
C GLY A 392 -2.26 -8.58 2.66
N TYR A 393 -2.74 -7.36 2.46
CA TYR A 393 -4.14 -6.99 2.72
C TYR A 393 -4.86 -6.64 1.42
N GLN A 394 -6.05 -7.18 1.20
CA GLN A 394 -6.80 -6.98 -0.04
C GLN A 394 -8.30 -6.99 0.21
N LEU A 395 -8.98 -5.89 -0.15
CA LEU A 395 -10.44 -5.84 -0.18
C LEU A 395 -10.95 -6.33 -1.54
N THR A 396 -11.66 -7.45 -1.55
CA THR A 396 -12.25 -8.07 -2.74
C THR A 396 -13.60 -8.67 -2.38
N GLU A 397 -14.39 -9.05 -3.37
CA GLU A 397 -15.64 -9.82 -3.16
C GLU A 397 -15.42 -11.10 -2.34
N LYS A 398 -14.23 -11.70 -2.41
CA LYS A 398 -13.90 -12.92 -1.65
C LYS A 398 -13.49 -12.66 -0.20
N THR A 399 -13.09 -11.43 0.12
CA THR A 399 -12.50 -11.08 1.42
C THR A 399 -13.35 -10.09 2.22
N ILE A 400 -14.44 -9.56 1.65
CA ILE A 400 -15.32 -8.59 2.31
C ILE A 400 -15.87 -9.07 3.65
N GLU A 401 -16.22 -10.35 3.79
CA GLU A 401 -16.72 -10.94 5.04
C GLU A 401 -15.66 -10.97 6.16
N LEU A 402 -14.38 -10.85 5.82
CA LEU A 402 -13.26 -10.73 6.76
C LEU A 402 -12.92 -9.27 7.08
N ALA A 403 -13.53 -8.30 6.38
CA ALA A 403 -13.27 -6.88 6.58
C ALA A 403 -13.90 -6.35 7.88
N THR A 404 -13.59 -5.11 8.24
CA THR A 404 -14.19 -4.47 9.41
C THR A 404 -15.72 -4.33 9.28
N PRO A 405 -16.47 -4.25 10.40
CA PRO A 405 -17.93 -4.03 10.36
C PRO A 405 -18.34 -2.83 9.50
N PHE A 406 -17.53 -1.77 9.50
CA PHE A 406 -17.75 -0.59 8.67
C PHE A 406 -17.69 -0.88 7.17
N LEU A 407 -16.65 -1.58 6.70
CA LEU A 407 -16.50 -1.93 5.28
C LEU A 407 -17.58 -2.92 4.83
N GLN A 408 -17.94 -3.88 5.68
CA GLN A 408 -19.08 -4.76 5.42
C GLN A 408 -20.39 -3.96 5.32
N ASN A 409 -20.59 -3.01 6.24
CA ASN A 409 -21.80 -2.18 6.29
C ASN A 409 -21.96 -1.30 5.04
N ILE A 410 -20.91 -0.60 4.61
CA ILE A 410 -21.01 0.33 3.47
C ILE A 410 -21.32 -0.39 2.15
N VAL A 411 -20.75 -1.58 1.95
CA VAL A 411 -21.03 -2.43 0.79
C VAL A 411 -22.45 -3.01 0.88
N LYS A 412 -22.84 -3.55 2.05
CA LYS A 412 -24.18 -4.12 2.28
C LYS A 412 -25.31 -3.09 2.15
N GLN A 413 -25.05 -1.83 2.48
CA GLN A 413 -25.99 -0.71 2.28
C GLN A 413 -26.02 -0.20 0.84
N GLU A 414 -25.22 -0.79 -0.05
CA GLU A 414 -25.06 -0.38 -1.44
C GLU A 414 -24.60 1.09 -1.57
N LEU A 415 -23.89 1.62 -0.57
CA LEU A 415 -23.30 2.97 -0.63
C LEU A 415 -21.96 2.97 -1.35
N ALA A 416 -21.31 1.82 -1.44
CA ALA A 416 -20.11 1.57 -2.22
C ALA A 416 -20.18 0.19 -2.88
N GLN A 417 -19.50 0.01 -4.01
CA GLN A 417 -19.22 -1.30 -4.61
C GLN A 417 -17.72 -1.58 -4.60
N ILE A 418 -17.36 -2.86 -4.64
CA ILE A 418 -15.99 -3.31 -4.83
C ILE A 418 -15.65 -3.23 -6.32
N ASP A 419 -14.47 -2.72 -6.65
CA ASP A 419 -13.94 -2.73 -8.01
C ASP A 419 -13.45 -4.13 -8.39
N ASP A 420 -13.54 -4.51 -9.67
CA ASP A 420 -13.13 -5.82 -10.17
C ASP A 420 -11.66 -6.15 -9.87
N LEU A 421 -10.82 -5.13 -9.70
CA LEU A 421 -9.40 -5.25 -9.37
C LEU A 421 -9.11 -5.08 -7.86
N GLY A 422 -10.15 -4.96 -7.04
CA GLY A 422 -10.10 -4.81 -5.59
C GLY A 422 -10.18 -3.37 -5.09
N GLY A 423 -10.50 -3.21 -3.81
CA GLY A 423 -10.84 -1.90 -3.24
C GLY A 423 -12.25 -1.45 -3.63
N LEU A 424 -12.66 -0.28 -3.14
CA LEU A 424 -13.90 0.40 -3.49
C LEU A 424 -13.74 1.11 -4.84
N SER A 425 -14.81 1.09 -5.63
CA SER A 425 -14.91 1.89 -6.85
C SER A 425 -15.10 3.37 -6.53
N VAL A 426 -14.37 4.24 -7.25
CA VAL A 426 -14.51 5.70 -7.20
C VAL A 426 -14.53 6.28 -8.61
N ARG A 427 -15.04 7.51 -8.75
CA ARG A 427 -14.85 8.35 -9.92
C ARG A 427 -13.43 8.96 -9.89
N PRO A 428 -12.51 8.59 -10.78
CA PRO A 428 -11.10 9.02 -10.73
C PRO A 428 -10.89 10.54 -10.82
N GLU A 429 -11.82 11.27 -11.41
CA GLU A 429 -11.70 12.73 -11.58
C GLU A 429 -12.08 13.48 -10.30
N THR A 430 -12.90 12.88 -9.43
CA THR A 430 -13.52 13.57 -8.28
C THR A 430 -13.36 12.83 -6.96
N MET A 431 -12.84 11.60 -6.98
CA MET A 431 -12.75 10.66 -5.86
C MET A 431 -14.09 10.24 -5.24
N GLN A 432 -15.23 10.59 -5.87
CA GLN A 432 -16.54 10.21 -5.35
C GLN A 432 -16.71 8.69 -5.37
N VAL A 433 -17.20 8.13 -4.28
CA VAL A 433 -17.51 6.70 -4.19
C VAL A 433 -18.62 6.35 -5.19
N MET A 434 -18.43 5.24 -5.91
CA MET A 434 -19.45 4.70 -6.80
C MET A 434 -20.36 3.74 -6.01
N SER A 435 -21.64 4.10 -5.94
CA SER A 435 -22.70 3.31 -5.35
C SER A 435 -23.49 2.59 -6.45
N PRO A 436 -23.77 1.28 -6.31
CA PRO A 436 -24.65 0.58 -7.24
C PRO A 436 -26.12 1.06 -7.15
N LYS A 437 -26.50 1.69 -6.03
CA LYS A 437 -27.86 2.17 -5.76
C LYS A 437 -28.08 3.64 -6.17
N TYR A 438 -27.08 4.48 -5.98
CA TYR A 438 -27.19 5.94 -6.14
C TYR A 438 -26.27 6.52 -7.24
N GLY A 439 -25.42 5.70 -7.87
CA GLY A 439 -24.41 6.16 -8.82
C GLY A 439 -23.24 6.83 -8.09
N ALA A 440 -22.68 7.90 -8.66
CA ALA A 440 -21.63 8.66 -7.97
C ALA A 440 -22.20 9.34 -6.72
N MET A 441 -21.74 8.92 -5.55
CA MET A 441 -22.28 9.40 -4.28
C MET A 441 -21.97 10.90 -4.09
N PRO A 442 -22.98 11.73 -3.75
CA PRO A 442 -22.73 13.12 -3.41
C PRO A 442 -21.94 13.17 -2.10
N THR A 443 -20.87 13.98 -2.08
CA THR A 443 -20.06 14.29 -0.89
C THR A 443 -19.52 13.10 -0.08
N LEU A 444 -19.45 11.89 -0.67
CA LEU A 444 -18.76 10.73 -0.13
C LEU A 444 -17.56 10.37 -1.01
N PHE A 445 -16.37 10.36 -0.41
CA PHE A 445 -15.11 10.16 -1.11
C PHE A 445 -14.31 9.02 -0.47
N ALA A 446 -13.50 8.31 -1.25
CA ALA A 446 -12.60 7.27 -0.72
C ALA A 446 -11.16 7.50 -1.16
N HIS A 447 -10.22 7.13 -0.28
CA HIS A 447 -8.80 7.49 -0.38
C HIS A 447 -7.86 6.33 -0.03
N GLY A 448 -6.63 6.43 -0.52
CA GLY A 448 -5.54 5.51 -0.18
C GLY A 448 -5.74 4.07 -0.65
N ALA A 449 -5.34 3.11 0.19
CA ALA A 449 -5.40 1.69 -0.14
C ALA A 449 -6.83 1.19 -0.45
N LEU A 450 -7.86 1.91 0.01
CA LEU A 450 -9.26 1.58 -0.29
C LEU A 450 -9.58 1.65 -1.78
N ILE A 451 -8.84 2.40 -2.61
CA ILE A 451 -9.20 2.63 -4.03
C ILE A 451 -8.20 2.01 -5.01
N ASN A 452 -7.42 1.01 -4.55
CA ASN A 452 -6.31 0.42 -5.30
C ASN A 452 -6.69 -0.22 -6.66
N GLY A 453 -7.94 -0.65 -6.86
CA GLY A 453 -8.39 -1.19 -8.15
C GLY A 453 -8.57 -0.09 -9.21
N VAL A 454 -9.11 1.05 -8.79
CA VAL A 454 -9.36 2.21 -9.66
C VAL A 454 -8.10 3.04 -9.88
N ILE A 455 -7.29 3.24 -8.85
CA ILE A 455 -6.02 3.98 -8.93
C ILE A 455 -4.86 3.00 -8.80
N TYR A 456 -4.19 2.72 -9.92
CA TYR A 456 -3.13 1.72 -9.98
C TYR A 456 -1.98 2.04 -9.03
N GLN A 457 -1.64 1.09 -8.15
CA GLN A 457 -0.59 1.22 -7.12
C GLN A 457 -0.75 2.51 -6.29
N ASN A 458 -1.92 2.69 -5.64
CA ASN A 458 -2.22 3.81 -4.75
C ASN A 458 -1.65 3.62 -3.33
N ASN A 459 -0.34 3.38 -3.25
CA ASN A 459 0.35 2.95 -2.03
C ASN A 459 1.53 3.84 -1.61
N SER A 460 1.87 4.88 -2.37
CA SER A 460 2.88 5.87 -1.99
C SER A 460 2.26 7.10 -1.35
N THR A 461 2.94 7.71 -0.37
CA THR A 461 2.45 8.91 0.33
C THR A 461 2.16 10.05 -0.66
N ILE A 462 3.01 10.24 -1.66
CA ILE A 462 2.86 11.24 -2.73
C ILE A 462 1.56 11.03 -3.52
N LYS A 463 1.32 9.80 -4.00
CA LYS A 463 0.14 9.51 -4.82
C LYS A 463 -1.15 9.65 -4.00
N ILE A 464 -1.13 9.17 -2.75
CA ILE A 464 -2.25 9.30 -1.82
C ILE A 464 -2.61 10.78 -1.59
N GLN A 465 -1.61 11.65 -1.41
CA GLN A 465 -1.81 13.08 -1.26
C GLN A 465 -2.39 13.73 -2.52
N LYS A 466 -1.85 13.43 -3.70
CA LYS A 466 -2.40 13.92 -4.98
C LYS A 466 -3.87 13.52 -5.18
N MET A 467 -4.25 12.30 -4.80
CA MET A 467 -5.65 11.85 -4.89
C MET A 467 -6.54 12.57 -3.86
N ALA A 468 -6.04 12.76 -2.64
CA ALA A 468 -6.76 13.52 -1.61
C ALA A 468 -7.02 14.98 -2.04
N GLU A 469 -6.02 15.65 -2.63
CA GLU A 469 -6.15 16.99 -3.21
C GLU A 469 -7.27 17.05 -4.26
N ARG A 470 -7.33 16.07 -5.18
CA ARG A 470 -8.42 16.00 -6.19
C ARG A 470 -9.79 15.90 -5.54
N GLY A 471 -9.94 15.06 -4.53
CA GLY A 471 -11.21 14.90 -3.79
C GLY A 471 -11.62 16.17 -3.06
N VAL A 472 -10.67 16.87 -2.43
CA VAL A 472 -10.94 18.11 -1.67
C VAL A 472 -11.26 19.28 -2.60
N VAL A 473 -10.51 19.46 -3.70
CA VAL A 473 -10.76 20.56 -4.66
C VAL A 473 -12.15 20.44 -5.29
N TYR A 474 -12.59 19.23 -5.62
CA TYR A 474 -13.93 19.01 -6.15
C TYR A 474 -15.05 19.44 -5.18
N CYS A 475 -14.82 19.32 -3.86
CA CYS A 475 -15.83 19.72 -2.86
C CYS A 475 -16.09 21.23 -2.78
N ASN A 476 -15.21 22.03 -3.38
CA ASN A 476 -15.24 23.49 -3.34
C ASN A 476 -15.90 24.11 -4.57
N ILE A 477 -16.22 23.28 -5.57
CA ILE A 477 -16.96 23.61 -6.78
C ILE A 477 -18.42 23.20 -6.56
#